data_AF-A0A425AID7-F1
#
_entry.id   AF-A0A425AID7-F1
#
_cell.length_a   1.000
_cell.length_b   1.000
_cell.length_c   1.000
_cell.angle_alpha   90.00
_cell.angle_beta   90.00
_cell.angle_gamma   90.00
#
_symmetry.space_group_name_H-M   'P 1'
#
loop_
_entity.id
_entity.type
_entity.pdbx_description
1 polymer ?
#
loop_
_entity_poly.entity_id
_entity_poly.type
_entity_poly.pdbx_seq_one_letter_code
_entity_poly.pdbx_strand_id
1 'polypeptide(L)'
;AIEVDEEGQISGQTTPSKDSDARWIKKNGLYKLGYKQHTRTDGEGYIEKLHITPANTHECNHLSPLLEGIAEDTTVYADKGYDSKENRQHLKEHRLLDGIMRKAQRNRPLTEAQTKRNRYLSKTRYVVEQSFGTLHRKFRYARAAYFGLIKVSAQSHLKAMCLNLLKAANRLSVPVAA
;
A
#
# COMPACT_ATOMS: atom_id res chain seq x y z
N ALA A 1 22.37 -11.19 -1.01
CA ALA A 1 21.55 -11.28 -2.22
C ALA A 1 21.20 -12.72 -2.27
N ILE A 2 19.97 -13.02 -1.88
CA ILE A 2 19.50 -14.39 -1.86
C ILE A 2 19.29 -14.77 -3.31
N GLU A 3 20.21 -15.57 -3.85
CA GLU A 3 20.00 -16.22 -5.13
C GLU A 3 18.89 -17.23 -4.91
N VAL A 4 17.77 -16.96 -5.58
CA VAL A 4 16.64 -17.86 -5.67
C VAL A 4 16.48 -18.23 -7.13
N ASP A 5 16.23 -19.51 -7.39
CA ASP A 5 15.87 -19.98 -8.73
C ASP A 5 14.48 -19.47 -9.15
N GLU A 6 14.08 -19.80 -10.38
CA GLU A 6 12.77 -19.41 -10.94
C GLU A 6 11.58 -19.97 -10.13
N GLU A 7 11.83 -20.92 -9.23
CA GLU A 7 10.85 -21.59 -8.37
C GLU A 7 10.86 -21.02 -6.93
N GLY A 8 11.80 -20.14 -6.61
CA GLY A 8 11.92 -19.49 -5.31
C GLY A 8 12.66 -20.29 -4.23
N GLN A 9 13.34 -21.39 -4.61
CA GLN A 9 14.23 -22.12 -3.71
C GLN A 9 15.57 -21.40 -3.56
N ILE A 10 16.13 -21.44 -2.34
CA ILE A 10 17.40 -20.77 -2.03
C ILE A 10 18.54 -21.67 -2.49
N SER A 11 19.22 -21.30 -3.57
CA SER A 11 20.45 -21.95 -4.00
C SER A 11 21.66 -21.09 -3.58
N GLY A 12 22.34 -21.48 -2.50
CA GLY A 12 23.66 -20.95 -2.17
C GLY A 12 23.75 -19.68 -1.31
N GLN A 13 25.01 -19.26 -1.07
CA GLN A 13 25.42 -18.21 -0.14
C GLN A 13 25.13 -16.82 -0.71
N THR A 14 24.57 -15.93 0.11
CA THR A 14 23.80 -14.79 -0.40
C THR A 14 24.56 -13.47 -0.31
N THR A 15 25.15 -12.98 -1.41
CA THR A 15 26.05 -11.77 -1.45
C THR A 15 25.32 -10.45 -1.16
N PRO A 16 25.61 -9.67 -0.11
CA PRO A 16 24.83 -8.48 0.29
C PRO A 16 24.35 -7.59 -0.88
N SER A 17 23.09 -7.11 -0.79
CA SER A 17 22.54 -6.21 -1.83
C SER A 17 23.44 -4.99 -2.02
N LYS A 18 23.69 -4.59 -3.28
CA LYS A 18 24.38 -3.32 -3.59
C LYS A 18 23.58 -2.10 -3.14
N ASP A 19 22.26 -2.25 -3.02
CA ASP A 19 21.38 -1.26 -2.41
C ASP A 19 21.33 -1.47 -0.90
N SER A 20 21.86 -0.50 -0.14
CA SER A 20 21.95 -0.53 1.33
C SER A 20 20.60 -0.35 2.03
N ASP A 21 19.58 0.15 1.33
CA ASP A 21 18.28 0.49 1.90
C ASP A 21 17.24 -0.58 1.59
N ALA A 22 17.40 -1.31 0.48
CA ALA A 22 16.52 -2.42 0.13
C ALA A 22 16.62 -3.56 1.16
N ARG A 23 15.48 -4.19 1.47
CA ARG A 23 15.42 -5.35 2.38
C ARG A 23 14.67 -6.51 1.76
N TRP A 24 15.04 -7.72 2.16
CA TRP A 24 14.38 -8.96 1.72
C TRP A 24 13.09 -9.19 2.51
N ILE A 25 12.06 -9.67 1.82
CA ILE A 25 10.83 -10.20 2.42
C ILE A 25 10.46 -11.52 1.77
N LYS A 26 9.96 -12.47 2.57
CA LYS A 26 9.31 -13.69 2.06
C LYS A 26 7.81 -13.48 2.02
N LYS A 27 7.20 -13.59 0.84
CA LYS A 27 5.75 -13.46 0.64
C LYS A 27 5.26 -14.54 -0.32
N ASN A 28 4.29 -15.34 0.12
CA ASN A 28 3.73 -16.47 -0.63
C ASN A 28 4.83 -17.47 -1.08
N GLY A 29 5.74 -17.82 -0.17
CA GLY A 29 6.87 -18.71 -0.49
C GLY A 29 8.05 -18.02 -1.19
N LEU A 30 7.80 -16.94 -1.93
CA LEU A 30 8.80 -16.26 -2.75
C LEU A 30 9.56 -15.18 -1.97
N TYR A 31 10.87 -15.10 -2.19
CA TYR A 31 11.71 -14.02 -1.68
C TYR A 31 11.72 -12.85 -2.64
N LYS A 32 11.55 -11.63 -2.10
CA LYS A 32 11.58 -10.39 -2.87
C LYS A 32 12.49 -9.39 -2.15
N LEU A 33 13.44 -8.83 -2.88
CA LEU A 33 14.25 -7.70 -2.44
C LEU A 33 13.62 -6.40 -2.94
N GLY A 34 13.47 -5.42 -2.05
CA GLY A 34 13.09 -4.07 -2.48
C GLY A 34 12.44 -3.24 -1.39
N TYR A 35 11.35 -2.59 -1.79
CA TYR A 35 10.64 -1.57 -1.01
C TYR A 35 9.14 -1.87 -0.97
N LYS A 36 8.45 -1.25 -0.02
CA LYS A 36 7.00 -1.17 0.06
C LYS A 36 6.56 0.27 -0.14
N GLN A 37 5.51 0.45 -0.94
CA GLN A 37 4.82 1.73 -1.07
C GLN A 37 3.50 1.64 -0.31
N HIS A 38 3.34 2.50 0.68
CA HIS A 38 2.09 2.76 1.37
C HIS A 38 1.43 3.98 0.69
N THR A 39 0.13 3.88 0.41
CA THR A 39 -0.55 4.88 -0.43
C THR A 39 -1.91 5.21 0.15
N ARG A 40 -2.18 6.50 0.30
CA ARG A 40 -3.52 7.04 0.57
C ARG A 40 -4.07 7.65 -0.72
N THR A 41 -5.33 7.34 -1.01
CA THR A 41 -6.10 8.02 -2.05
C THR A 41 -7.33 8.67 -1.44
N ASP A 42 -7.89 9.64 -2.14
CA ASP A 42 -9.26 10.08 -1.91
C ASP A 42 -10.28 9.00 -2.37
N GLY A 43 -11.58 9.33 -2.23
CA GLY A 43 -12.67 8.44 -2.66
C GLY A 43 -12.76 8.25 -4.18
N GLU A 44 -12.08 9.08 -4.95
CA GLU A 44 -12.09 9.02 -6.41
C GLU A 44 -10.89 8.25 -6.97
N GLY A 45 -9.82 8.10 -6.17
CA GLY A 45 -8.59 7.39 -6.50
C GLY A 45 -7.41 8.29 -6.86
N TYR A 46 -7.49 9.60 -6.61
CA TYR A 46 -6.31 10.46 -6.66
C TYR A 46 -5.40 10.12 -5.48
N ILE A 47 -4.11 9.94 -5.77
CA ILE A 47 -3.11 9.68 -4.74
C ILE A 47 -2.81 11.00 -4.03
N GLU A 48 -3.08 11.04 -2.72
CA GLU A 48 -2.83 12.22 -1.90
C GLU A 48 -1.55 12.11 -1.09
N LYS A 49 -1.22 10.89 -0.64
CA LYS A 49 -0.04 10.67 0.21
C LYS A 49 0.63 9.35 -0.06
N LEU A 50 1.95 9.37 0.01
CA LEU A 50 2.83 8.22 -0.14
C LEU A 50 3.77 8.13 1.04
N HIS A 51 4.06 6.88 1.45
CA HIS A 51 5.13 6.58 2.39
C HIS A 51 5.86 5.35 1.90
N ILE A 52 7.18 5.44 1.72
CA ILE A 52 7.99 4.36 1.15
C ILE A 52 8.89 3.81 2.25
N THR A 53 8.94 2.49 2.36
CA THR A 53 9.77 1.79 3.36
C THR A 53 10.54 0.64 2.69
N PRO A 54 11.58 0.10 3.34
CA PRO A 54 12.14 -1.18 2.94
C PRO A 54 11.11 -2.31 2.99
N ALA A 55 11.25 -3.34 2.14
CA ALA A 55 10.19 -4.33 1.97
C ALA A 55 9.92 -5.22 3.20
N ASN A 56 10.84 -5.31 4.16
CA ASN A 56 10.66 -6.13 5.35
C ASN A 56 9.82 -5.46 6.44
N THR A 57 9.48 -4.17 6.32
CA THR A 57 8.76 -3.47 7.38
C THR A 57 7.30 -3.93 7.45
N HIS A 58 6.76 -4.03 8.65
CA HIS A 58 5.37 -4.41 8.87
C HIS A 58 4.44 -3.23 8.59
N GLU A 59 3.39 -3.48 7.80
CA GLU A 59 2.47 -2.45 7.33
C GLU A 59 1.75 -1.74 8.48
N CYS A 60 1.47 -2.47 9.58
CA CYS A 60 0.80 -1.93 10.75
C CYS A 60 1.51 -0.71 11.37
N ASN A 61 2.83 -0.59 11.19
CA ASN A 61 3.61 0.49 11.80
C ASN A 61 3.67 1.75 10.91
N HIS A 62 2.98 1.75 9.77
CA HIS A 62 3.12 2.77 8.73
C HIS A 62 1.80 3.39 8.31
N LEU A 63 0.75 3.26 9.14
CA LEU A 63 -0.50 3.98 8.92
C LEU A 63 -0.36 5.47 9.24
N SER A 64 0.23 5.82 10.39
CA SER A 64 0.26 7.18 10.91
C SER A 64 0.80 8.24 9.91
N PRO A 65 1.91 8.01 9.17
CA PRO A 65 2.38 8.98 8.17
C PRO A 65 1.35 9.32 7.09
N LEU A 66 0.41 8.39 6.81
CA LEU A 66 -0.64 8.58 5.81
C LEU A 66 -1.84 9.38 6.35
N LEU A 67 -1.99 9.56 7.66
CA LEU A 67 -3.20 10.17 8.24
C LEU A 67 -3.13 11.68 8.40
N GLU A 68 -1.93 12.26 8.33
CA GLU A 68 -1.76 13.70 8.43
C GLU A 68 -2.53 14.43 7.32
N GLY A 69 -3.23 15.50 7.73
CA GLY A 69 -4.07 16.33 6.87
C GLY A 69 -5.47 15.78 6.58
N ILE A 70 -5.87 14.66 7.19
CA ILE A 70 -7.25 14.17 7.11
C ILE A 70 -8.12 14.98 8.07
N ALA A 71 -9.29 15.43 7.58
CA ALA A 71 -10.27 16.11 8.42
C ALA A 71 -10.87 15.19 9.48
N GLU A 72 -11.20 15.75 10.64
CA GLU A 72 -11.94 15.04 11.69
C GLU A 72 -13.24 14.44 11.14
N ASP A 73 -13.71 13.37 11.79
CA ASP A 73 -14.93 12.63 11.44
C ASP A 73 -14.89 11.95 10.06
N THR A 74 -13.73 11.94 9.38
CA THR A 74 -13.50 11.17 8.15
C THR A 74 -13.29 9.69 8.44
N THR A 75 -13.89 8.82 7.62
CA THR A 75 -13.65 7.36 7.71
C THR A 75 -12.37 6.94 6.99
N VAL A 76 -11.49 6.24 7.70
CA VAL A 76 -10.23 5.73 7.16
C VAL A 76 -10.37 4.26 6.75
N TYR A 77 -10.40 3.99 5.44
CA TYR A 77 -10.54 2.64 4.90
C TYR A 77 -9.20 1.92 4.69
N ALA A 78 -8.74 1.14 5.67
CA ALA A 78 -7.46 0.41 5.61
C ALA A 78 -7.64 -1.13 5.50
N ASP A 79 -6.66 -1.83 4.93
CA ASP A 79 -6.69 -3.31 4.87
C ASP A 79 -6.31 -3.93 6.21
N LYS A 80 -6.51 -5.24 6.30
CA LYS A 80 -6.20 -6.05 7.46
C LYS A 80 -4.72 -6.03 7.86
N GLY A 81 -3.81 -5.60 6.98
CA GLY A 81 -2.39 -5.40 7.29
C GLY A 81 -2.16 -4.22 8.24
N TYR A 82 -3.07 -3.24 8.27
CA TYR A 82 -3.06 -2.12 9.22
C TYR A 82 -3.85 -2.40 10.50
N ASP A 83 -4.42 -3.60 10.66
CA ASP A 83 -5.17 -3.97 11.86
C ASP A 83 -4.25 -4.10 13.09
N SER A 84 -4.26 -3.08 13.95
CA SER A 84 -3.59 -3.09 15.25
C SER A 84 -4.38 -2.29 16.30
N LYS A 85 -4.04 -2.45 17.58
CA LYS A 85 -4.66 -1.65 18.66
C LYS A 85 -4.19 -0.21 18.58
N GLU A 86 -2.90 -0.03 18.32
CA GLU A 86 -2.20 1.24 18.22
C GLU A 86 -2.79 2.10 17.09
N ASN A 87 -3.03 1.51 15.91
CA ASN A 87 -3.65 2.24 14.80
C ASN A 87 -5.08 2.69 15.11
N ARG A 88 -5.87 1.84 15.78
CA ARG A 88 -7.23 2.22 16.18
C ARG A 88 -7.26 3.28 17.26
N GLN A 89 -6.33 3.21 18.20
CA GLN A 89 -6.17 4.23 19.22
C GLN A 89 -5.79 5.57 18.57
N HIS A 90 -4.86 5.54 17.63
CA HIS A 90 -4.46 6.72 16.88
C HIS A 90 -5.62 7.31 16.05
N LEU A 91 -6.46 6.49 15.42
CA LEU A 91 -7.70 6.99 14.77
C LEU A 91 -8.60 7.70 15.78
N LYS A 92 -8.80 7.12 16.97
CA LYS A 92 -9.65 7.72 18.01
C LYS A 92 -9.10 9.05 18.52
N GLU A 93 -7.79 9.14 18.75
CA GLU A 93 -7.11 10.36 19.20
C GLU A 93 -7.26 11.52 18.20
N HIS A 94 -7.28 11.20 16.91
CA HIS A 94 -7.46 12.17 15.83
C HIS A 94 -8.91 12.32 15.36
N ARG A 95 -9.89 11.78 16.12
CA ARG A 95 -11.32 11.80 15.78
C ARG A 95 -11.64 11.26 14.38
N LEU A 96 -10.90 10.24 13.94
CA LEU A 96 -11.12 9.54 12.67
C LEU A 96 -11.94 8.26 12.88
N LEU A 97 -12.79 7.92 11.92
CA LEU A 97 -13.68 6.75 12.01
C LEU A 97 -12.96 5.47 11.53
N ASP A 98 -13.15 4.36 12.27
CA ASP A 98 -12.51 3.06 12.02
C ASP A 98 -13.12 2.30 10.82
N GLY A 99 -12.51 2.50 9.65
CA GLY A 99 -12.72 1.67 8.45
C GLY A 99 -11.62 0.61 8.23
N ILE A 100 -10.82 0.26 9.25
CA ILE A 100 -9.75 -0.75 9.12
C ILE A 100 -10.36 -2.15 9.10
N MET A 101 -10.09 -2.93 8.07
CA MET A 101 -10.53 -4.34 7.97
C MET A 101 -9.98 -5.18 9.13
N ARG A 102 -10.78 -6.14 9.61
CA ARG A 102 -10.38 -7.03 10.70
C ARG A 102 -9.49 -8.16 10.19
N LYS A 103 -8.44 -8.49 10.93
CA LYS A 103 -7.49 -9.57 10.68
C LYS A 103 -7.82 -10.75 11.60
N ALA A 104 -7.92 -11.95 11.02
CA ALA A 104 -8.00 -13.17 11.81
C ALA A 104 -6.74 -13.34 12.66
N GLN A 105 -6.90 -13.86 13.87
CA GLN A 105 -5.77 -14.19 14.74
C GLN A 105 -5.51 -15.70 14.70
N ARG A 106 -4.33 -16.12 15.17
CA ARG A 106 -4.01 -17.55 15.26
C ARG A 106 -5.08 -18.27 16.08
N ASN A 107 -5.64 -19.34 15.51
CA ASN A 107 -6.72 -20.14 16.10
C ASN A 107 -8.01 -19.36 16.42
N ARG A 108 -8.19 -18.17 15.82
CA ARG A 108 -9.37 -17.33 16.02
C ARG A 108 -9.81 -16.78 14.66
N PRO A 109 -10.66 -17.52 13.92
CA PRO A 109 -11.18 -17.06 12.64
C PRO A 109 -12.05 -15.81 12.82
N LEU A 110 -12.28 -15.09 11.73
CA LEU A 110 -13.20 -13.96 11.73
C LEU A 110 -14.63 -14.45 11.97
N THR A 111 -15.39 -13.69 12.75
CA THR A 111 -16.83 -13.93 12.88
C THR A 111 -17.55 -13.62 11.56
N GLU A 112 -18.79 -14.11 11.40
CA GLU A 112 -19.61 -13.79 10.22
C GLU A 112 -19.81 -12.27 10.05
N ALA A 113 -20.07 -11.57 11.17
CA ALA A 113 -20.22 -10.11 11.18
C ALA A 113 -18.93 -9.41 10.73
N GLN A 114 -17.76 -9.86 11.20
CA GLN A 114 -16.47 -9.31 10.76
C GLN A 114 -16.19 -9.59 9.28
N THR A 115 -16.56 -10.78 8.81
CA THR A 115 -16.42 -11.18 7.40
C THR A 115 -17.31 -10.32 6.50
N LYS A 116 -18.58 -10.11 6.90
CA LYS A 116 -19.53 -9.23 6.19
C LYS A 116 -19.04 -7.78 6.17
N ARG A 117 -18.55 -7.26 7.30
CA ARG A 117 -17.92 -5.93 7.37
C ARG A 117 -16.73 -5.81 6.42
N ASN A 118 -15.80 -6.77 6.47
CA ASN A 118 -14.62 -6.77 5.60
C ASN A 118 -15.02 -6.77 4.12
N ARG A 119 -16.04 -7.56 3.72
CA ARG A 119 -16.56 -7.59 2.35
C ARG A 119 -17.08 -6.22 1.90
N TYR A 120 -17.80 -5.51 2.78
CA TYR A 120 -18.28 -4.16 2.48
C TYR A 120 -17.12 -3.16 2.33
N LEU A 121 -16.18 -3.16 3.27
CA LEU A 121 -15.01 -2.26 3.23
C LEU A 121 -14.11 -2.51 2.01
N SER A 122 -13.97 -3.77 1.59
CA SER A 122 -13.21 -4.13 0.38
C SER A 122 -13.76 -3.46 -0.89
N LYS A 123 -15.08 -3.27 -1.00
CA LYS A 123 -15.68 -2.56 -2.15
C LYS A 123 -15.25 -1.09 -2.21
N THR A 124 -15.15 -0.44 -1.05
CA THR A 124 -14.71 0.96 -0.97
C THR A 124 -13.21 1.06 -1.29
N ARG A 125 -12.40 0.14 -0.73
CA ARG A 125 -10.95 0.09 -0.97
C ARG A 125 -10.55 -0.25 -2.40
N TYR A 126 -11.44 -0.83 -3.20
CA TYR A 126 -11.13 -1.19 -4.60
C TYR A 126 -10.55 -0.02 -5.40
N VAL A 127 -10.93 1.22 -5.06
CA VAL A 127 -10.41 2.45 -5.68
C VAL A 127 -8.88 2.54 -5.61
N VAL A 128 -8.24 2.25 -4.47
CA VAL A 128 -6.77 2.29 -4.37
C VAL A 128 -6.11 1.16 -5.18
N GLU A 129 -6.78 0.02 -5.31
CA GLU A 129 -6.30 -1.11 -6.13
C GLU A 129 -6.27 -0.75 -7.62
N GLN A 130 -7.23 0.05 -8.10
CA GLN A 130 -7.20 0.60 -9.46
C GLN A 130 -5.98 1.48 -9.70
N SER A 131 -5.60 2.31 -8.72
CA SER A 131 -4.42 3.16 -8.83
C SER A 131 -3.15 2.32 -8.91
N PHE A 132 -3.00 1.27 -8.10
CA PHE A 132 -1.88 0.33 -8.22
C PHE A 132 -1.85 -0.41 -9.56
N GLY A 133 -3.01 -0.88 -10.05
CA GLY A 133 -3.12 -1.52 -11.36
C GLY A 133 -2.64 -0.60 -12.48
N THR A 134 -3.00 0.69 -12.42
CA THR A 134 -2.56 1.72 -13.37
C THR A 134 -1.07 2.00 -13.27
N LEU A 135 -0.53 2.17 -12.06
CA LEU A 135 0.91 2.32 -11.81
C LEU A 135 1.72 1.18 -12.41
N HIS A 136 1.28 -0.07 -12.19
CA HIS A 136 1.98 -1.24 -12.70
C HIS A 136 1.92 -1.33 -14.23
N ARG A 137 0.72 -1.15 -14.83
CA ARG A 137 0.51 -1.41 -16.27
C ARG A 137 0.94 -0.25 -17.16
N LYS A 138 0.51 0.98 -16.85
CA LYS A 138 0.80 2.16 -17.69
C LYS A 138 2.15 2.77 -17.37
N PHE A 139 2.50 2.86 -16.08
CA PHE A 139 3.75 3.49 -15.65
C PHE A 139 4.88 2.49 -15.37
N ARG A 140 4.68 1.19 -15.67
CA ARG A 140 5.67 0.11 -15.49
C ARG A 140 6.28 0.11 -14.08
N TYR A 141 5.48 0.41 -13.06
CA TYR A 141 5.94 0.56 -11.68
C TYR A 141 5.81 -0.72 -10.85
N ALA A 142 6.24 -1.85 -11.41
CA ALA A 142 6.30 -3.12 -10.68
C ALA A 142 7.63 -3.33 -9.94
N ARG A 143 8.66 -2.54 -10.27
CA ARG A 143 10.02 -2.63 -9.72
C ARG A 143 10.57 -1.23 -9.45
N ALA A 144 11.36 -1.10 -8.39
CA ALA A 144 12.19 0.08 -8.16
C ALA A 144 13.26 0.16 -9.27
N ALA A 145 13.46 1.36 -9.84
CA ALA A 145 14.47 1.58 -10.88
C ALA A 145 15.78 2.16 -10.34
N TYR A 146 15.80 2.57 -9.07
CA TYR A 146 16.92 3.26 -8.43
C TYR A 146 17.30 2.56 -7.13
N PHE A 147 18.54 2.79 -6.69
CA PHE A 147 19.02 2.41 -5.37
C PHE A 147 18.86 3.54 -4.36
N GLY A 148 18.59 3.17 -3.11
CA GLY A 148 18.41 4.10 -2.01
C GLY A 148 16.98 4.60 -1.87
N LEU A 149 16.53 4.70 -0.62
CA LEU A 149 15.16 5.01 -0.25
C LEU A 149 14.73 6.38 -0.78
N ILE A 150 15.63 7.36 -0.78
CA ILE A 150 15.36 8.72 -1.27
C ILE A 150 15.01 8.71 -2.76
N LYS A 151 15.81 8.01 -3.58
CA LYS A 151 15.58 7.96 -5.04
C LYS A 151 14.32 7.16 -5.38
N VAL A 152 14.08 6.07 -4.66
CA VAL A 152 12.85 5.27 -4.85
C VAL A 152 11.62 6.06 -4.40
N SER A 153 11.70 6.79 -3.30
CA SER A 153 10.63 7.70 -2.85
C SER A 153 10.34 8.77 -3.90
N ALA A 154 11.37 9.43 -4.44
CA ALA A 154 11.20 10.41 -5.52
C ALA A 154 10.55 9.78 -6.76
N GLN A 155 10.98 8.58 -7.16
CA GLN A 155 10.36 7.83 -8.27
C GLN A 155 8.87 7.59 -8.01
N SER A 156 8.50 7.14 -6.81
CA SER A 156 7.10 6.89 -6.41
C SER A 156 6.25 8.14 -6.54
N HIS A 157 6.74 9.28 -6.01
CA HIS A 157 6.02 10.55 -6.05
C HIS A 157 5.81 11.04 -7.48
N LEU A 158 6.85 11.02 -8.31
CA LEU A 158 6.73 11.41 -9.72
C LEU A 158 5.71 10.54 -10.47
N LYS A 159 5.71 9.22 -10.23
CA LYS A 159 4.73 8.32 -10.87
C LYS A 159 3.31 8.53 -10.35
N ALA A 160 3.12 8.86 -9.08
CA ALA A 160 1.82 9.22 -8.55
C ALA A 160 1.30 10.53 -9.15
N MET A 161 2.16 11.54 -9.33
CA MET A 161 1.80 12.77 -10.05
C MET A 161 1.35 12.46 -11.48
N CYS A 162 2.11 11.64 -12.23
CA CYS A 162 1.71 11.23 -13.57
C CYS A 162 0.38 10.47 -13.59
N LEU A 163 0.13 9.60 -12.60
CA LEU A 163 -1.15 8.91 -12.47
C LEU A 163 -2.30 9.89 -12.24
N ASN A 164 -2.13 10.84 -11.32
CA ASN A 164 -3.14 11.84 -11.01
C ASN A 164 -3.44 12.70 -12.25
N LEU A 165 -2.41 13.14 -12.99
CA LEU A 165 -2.58 13.89 -14.24
C LEU A 165 -3.34 13.08 -15.30
N LEU A 166 -2.97 11.81 -15.50
CA LEU A 166 -3.69 10.93 -16.42
C LEU A 166 -5.16 10.78 -16.01
N LYS A 167 -5.42 10.61 -14.72
CA LYS A 167 -6.78 10.47 -14.19
C LYS A 167 -7.60 11.75 -14.40
N ALA A 168 -7.01 12.92 -14.13
CA ALA A 168 -7.64 14.20 -14.38
C ALA A 168 -7.94 14.41 -15.87
N ALA A 169 -6.97 14.13 -16.75
CA ALA A 169 -7.17 14.22 -18.20
C ALA A 169 -8.33 13.33 -18.67
N ASN A 170 -8.41 12.09 -18.19
CA ASN A 170 -9.52 11.20 -18.51
C ASN A 170 -10.86 11.77 -18.04
N ARG A 171 -10.94 12.35 -16.84
CA ARG A 171 -12.18 12.98 -16.36
C ARG A 171 -12.62 14.16 -17.20
N LEU A 172 -11.68 14.99 -17.66
CA LEU A 172 -11.98 16.11 -18.54
C LEU A 172 -12.44 15.66 -19.93
N SER A 173 -12.00 14.47 -20.38
CA SER A 173 -12.37 13.92 -21.69
C SER A 173 -13.72 13.20 -21.72
N VAL A 174 -14.30 12.88 -20.56
CA VAL A 174 -15.63 12.25 -20.50
C VAL A 174 -16.68 13.34 -20.76
N PRO A 175 -17.56 13.19 -21.77
CA PRO A 175 -18.65 14.13 -21.98
C PRO A 175 -19.48 14.21 -20.69
N VAL A 176 -19.79 15.42 -20.24
CA VAL A 176 -20.81 15.61 -19.20
C VAL A 176 -22.08 15.00 -19.77
N ALA A 177 -22.54 13.88 -19.20
CA ALA A 177 -23.83 13.34 -19.55
C ALA A 177 -24.87 14.42 -19.24
N ALA A 178 -25.54 14.90 -20.29
CA ALA A 178 -26.66 15.83 -20.20
C ALA A 178 -27.89 15.14 -19.62
#